data_AF-A0A7V9EA00-F1
#
_entry.id   AF-A0A7V9EA00-F1
#
_cell.length_a   1.000
_cell.length_b   1.000
_cell.length_c   1.000
_cell.angle_alpha   90.00
_cell.angle_beta   90.00
_cell.angle_gamma   90.00
#
_symmetry.space_group_name_H-M   'P 1'
#
loop_
_entity.id
_entity.type
_entity.pdbx_description
1 polymer ?
#
loop_
_entity_poly.entity_id
_entity_poly.type
_entity_poly.pdbx_seq_one_letter_code
_entity_poly.pdbx_strand_id
1 'polypeptide(L)'
;SQSPGVVAMREELHAELRAARADHPLLTVMPVIRRLLVEDAADAGLLVAVSDAIGRLLWVEGSRSLRARAEGMLFTPGANWSEAHVGTNAPGTALALDLPVQIFGAEHLSRPVTPWSCSAAPIHDPDTGALLGVLDLTGGHQVASSQSLALVRATVAAVEAQLRIERLSSRQPTPPTMDRRGADRAMLRVLGVRGAVLGQSARSTQLSLRHSELLLLLASAPQGMSGGELARALSRTEQATVTVRAELSRLRTLVDPMQMQSRPYRLTSPLRTDVDRVRKALAEGQLRRAVTQYQGPILPPSQSPGVVAMREELHAELRAVLVDAADPDALLGFADTAHGRCDLGVWESALAAMPANSPRRPQVQAHVARLRAAPHPPR
;
A
#
# COMPACT_ATOMS: atom_id res chain seq x y z
N SER A 1 -11.37 23.56 45.39
CA SER A 1 -12.44 24.08 44.52
C SER A 1 -11.79 24.86 43.38
N GLN A 2 -11.75 24.30 42.16
CA GLN A 2 -11.18 25.02 41.00
C GLN A 2 -12.19 26.08 40.52
N SER A 3 -11.71 27.30 40.22
CA SER A 3 -12.56 28.40 39.72
C SER A 3 -13.25 28.04 38.41
N PRO A 4 -14.52 28.45 38.19
CA PRO A 4 -15.31 28.10 37.00
C PRO A 4 -14.60 28.36 35.66
N GLY A 5 -13.81 29.45 35.56
CA GLY A 5 -13.05 29.78 34.35
C GLY A 5 -11.90 28.82 34.02
N VAL A 6 -11.28 28.20 35.03
CA VAL A 6 -10.21 27.19 34.82
C VAL A 6 -10.79 25.87 34.33
N VAL A 7 -12.01 25.53 34.76
CA VAL A 7 -12.73 24.35 34.30
C VAL A 7 -13.15 24.51 32.85
N ALA A 8 -13.76 25.66 32.50
CA ALA A 8 -14.16 25.97 31.12
C ALA A 8 -12.96 25.97 30.14
N MET A 9 -11.85 26.61 30.51
CA MET A 9 -10.63 26.64 29.68
C MET A 9 -10.02 25.24 29.49
N ARG A 10 -10.08 24.36 30.51
CA ARG A 10 -9.65 22.96 30.37
C ARG A 10 -10.59 22.17 29.47
N GLU A 11 -11.90 22.36 29.57
CA GLU A 11 -12.88 21.68 28.70
C GLU A 11 -12.71 22.05 27.23
N GLU A 12 -12.45 23.32 26.96
CA GLU A 12 -12.18 23.86 25.62
C GLU A 12 -10.90 23.25 25.03
N LEU A 13 -9.79 23.24 25.77
CA LEU A 13 -8.53 22.61 25.34
C LEU A 13 -8.68 21.10 25.06
N HIS A 14 -9.47 20.38 25.87
CA HIS A 14 -9.76 18.97 25.60
C HIS A 14 -10.68 18.77 24.40
N ALA A 15 -11.58 19.71 24.09
CA ALA A 15 -12.39 19.67 22.88
C ALA A 15 -11.54 19.89 21.63
N GLU A 16 -10.65 20.89 21.66
CA GLU A 16 -9.69 21.16 20.57
C GLU A 16 -8.77 19.96 20.30
N LEU A 17 -8.22 19.34 21.34
CA LEU A 17 -7.39 18.15 21.18
C LEU A 17 -8.16 16.96 20.59
N ARG A 18 -9.43 16.78 20.97
CA ARG A 18 -10.28 15.72 20.41
C ARG A 18 -10.56 15.95 18.93
N ALA A 19 -10.88 17.18 18.54
CA ALA A 19 -11.06 17.55 17.13
C ALA A 19 -9.75 17.35 16.34
N ALA A 20 -8.64 17.86 16.87
CA ALA A 20 -7.32 17.70 16.26
C ALA A 20 -6.96 16.22 16.03
N ARG A 21 -7.28 15.33 16.97
CA ARG A 21 -7.06 13.88 16.81
C ARG A 21 -8.00 13.24 15.79
N ALA A 22 -9.27 13.63 15.77
CA ALA A 22 -10.29 13.02 14.92
C ALA A 22 -9.98 13.23 13.43
N ASP A 23 -9.47 14.41 13.08
CA ASP A 23 -9.17 14.79 11.71
C ASP A 23 -7.73 14.45 11.28
N HIS A 24 -6.88 13.99 12.22
CA HIS A 24 -5.47 13.74 11.91
C HIS A 24 -5.26 12.40 11.18
N PRO A 25 -4.51 12.37 10.07
CA PRO A 25 -4.20 11.12 9.35
C PRO A 25 -3.51 10.07 10.22
N LEU A 26 -2.74 10.48 11.24
CA LEU A 26 -2.05 9.55 12.13
C LEU A 26 -2.98 8.75 13.04
N LEU A 27 -4.25 9.15 13.20
CA LEU A 27 -5.21 8.43 14.04
C LEU A 27 -5.37 6.97 13.60
N THR A 28 -5.42 6.72 12.28
CA THR A 28 -5.67 5.38 11.73
C THR A 28 -4.49 4.43 11.96
N VAL A 29 -3.29 4.97 12.09
CA VAL A 29 -2.03 4.23 12.27
C VAL A 29 -1.52 4.17 13.71
N MET A 30 -2.19 4.85 14.64
CA MET A 30 -1.93 4.71 16.08
C MET A 30 -1.91 3.25 16.59
N PRO A 31 -2.76 2.31 16.09
CA PRO A 31 -2.65 0.91 16.49
C PRO A 31 -1.30 0.27 16.17
N VAL A 32 -0.64 0.67 15.07
CA VAL A 32 0.70 0.18 14.72
C VAL A 32 1.75 0.72 15.69
N ILE A 33 1.68 2.03 16.01
CA ILE A 33 2.57 2.67 16.99
C ILE A 33 2.41 2.01 18.36
N ARG A 34 1.17 1.73 18.77
CA ARG A 34 0.89 1.08 20.06
C ARG A 34 1.54 -0.29 20.16
N ARG A 35 1.33 -1.13 19.15
CA ARG A 35 1.89 -2.48 19.09
C ARG A 35 3.42 -2.52 19.03
N LEU A 36 4.04 -1.59 18.30
CA LEU A 36 5.48 -1.62 18.08
C LEU A 36 6.30 -0.92 19.18
N LEU A 37 5.68 0.00 19.91
CA LEU A 37 6.39 0.81 20.91
C LEU A 37 5.65 0.90 22.25
N VAL A 38 4.37 1.23 22.27
CA VAL A 38 3.67 1.58 23.53
C VAL A 38 3.50 0.37 24.46
N GLU A 39 3.14 -0.79 23.90
CA GLU A 39 2.90 -2.02 24.66
C GLU A 39 4.16 -2.42 25.47
N ASP A 40 5.33 -2.39 24.85
CA ASP A 40 6.61 -2.71 25.50
C ASP A 40 7.20 -1.52 26.28
N ALA A 41 6.88 -0.28 25.91
CA ALA A 41 7.35 0.93 26.59
C ALA A 41 6.84 1.05 28.04
N ALA A 42 5.68 0.48 28.34
CA ALA A 42 5.11 0.50 29.69
C ALA A 42 6.03 -0.21 30.70
N ASP A 43 6.55 -1.38 30.32
CA ASP A 43 7.42 -2.21 31.15
C ASP A 43 8.89 -1.75 31.11
N ALA A 44 9.32 -1.19 29.97
CA ALA A 44 10.67 -0.64 29.79
C ALA A 44 10.90 0.74 30.44
N GLY A 45 9.85 1.35 31.04
CA GLY A 45 9.95 2.67 31.62
C GLY A 45 10.24 3.74 30.57
N LEU A 46 9.45 3.75 29.49
CA LEU A 46 9.55 4.67 28.36
C LEU A 46 8.20 5.37 28.10
N LEU A 47 8.26 6.52 27.43
CA LEU A 47 7.10 7.22 26.88
C LEU A 47 7.23 7.32 25.37
N VAL A 48 6.10 7.19 24.70
CA VAL A 48 5.95 7.39 23.27
C VAL A 48 5.04 8.58 23.07
N ALA A 49 5.52 9.59 22.37
CA ALA A 49 4.72 10.73 21.97
C ALA A 49 4.60 10.84 20.46
N VAL A 50 3.46 11.35 20.02
CA VAL A 50 3.21 11.63 18.61
C VAL A 50 2.67 13.05 18.52
N SER A 51 3.32 13.90 17.75
CA SER A 51 2.88 15.28 17.49
C SER A 51 2.27 15.46 16.10
N ASP A 52 1.53 16.54 15.91
CA ASP A 52 1.20 17.05 14.57
C ASP A 52 2.39 17.82 13.96
N ALA A 53 2.25 18.25 12.71
CA ALA A 53 3.26 18.99 11.96
C ALA A 53 3.61 20.38 12.51
N ILE A 54 2.78 20.94 13.41
CA ILE A 54 3.04 22.24 14.05
C ILE A 54 3.59 22.08 15.48
N GLY A 55 3.87 20.85 15.91
CA GLY A 55 4.49 20.55 17.20
C GLY A 55 3.51 20.31 18.35
N ARG A 56 2.21 20.20 18.11
CA ARG A 56 1.24 19.88 19.16
C ARG A 56 1.29 18.39 19.47
N LEU A 57 1.48 18.01 20.73
CA LEU A 57 1.45 16.61 21.15
C LEU A 57 0.03 16.05 21.05
N LEU A 58 -0.22 15.15 20.11
CA LEU A 58 -1.51 14.52 19.93
C LEU A 58 -1.69 13.34 20.89
N TRP A 59 -0.67 12.50 21.04
CA TRP A 59 -0.69 11.35 21.95
C TRP A 59 0.59 11.32 22.79
N VAL A 60 0.44 10.91 24.06
CA VAL A 60 1.55 10.64 24.98
C VAL A 60 1.16 9.39 25.77
N GLU A 61 1.78 8.27 25.44
CA GLU A 61 1.43 6.93 25.94
C GLU A 61 2.68 6.19 26.45
N GLY A 62 2.51 5.11 27.23
CA GLY A 62 3.62 4.34 27.82
C GLY A 62 3.53 4.30 29.34
N SER A 63 4.69 4.30 30.01
CA SER A 63 4.78 4.07 31.45
C SER A 63 4.03 5.12 32.28
N ARG A 64 3.10 4.67 33.13
CA ARG A 64 2.26 5.54 33.98
C ARG A 64 3.08 6.41 34.94
N SER A 65 4.14 5.83 35.52
CA SER A 65 5.01 6.54 36.47
C SER A 65 5.85 7.62 35.78
N LEU A 66 6.35 7.35 34.57
CA LEU A 66 7.04 8.36 33.76
C LEU A 66 6.08 9.44 33.26
N ARG A 67 4.85 9.10 32.88
CA ARG A 67 3.87 10.08 32.39
C ARG A 67 3.58 11.13 33.46
N ALA A 68 3.40 10.71 34.71
CA ALA A 68 3.24 11.63 35.84
C ALA A 68 4.45 12.54 36.06
N ARG A 69 5.67 12.04 35.80
CA ARG A 69 6.89 12.87 35.84
C ARG A 69 6.99 13.83 34.65
N ALA A 70 6.58 13.39 33.47
CA ALA A 70 6.59 14.16 32.23
C ALA A 70 5.57 15.31 32.25
N GLU A 71 4.48 15.19 33.01
CA GLU A 71 3.56 16.30 33.29
C GLU A 71 4.27 17.50 33.93
N GLY A 72 5.28 17.26 34.78
CA GLY A 72 6.09 18.31 35.41
C GLY A 72 6.91 19.15 34.42
N MET A 73 7.13 18.65 33.20
CA MET A 73 7.77 19.40 32.11
C MET A 73 6.78 19.82 31.02
N LEU A 74 5.46 19.73 31.26
CA LEU A 74 4.40 20.03 30.28
C LEU A 74 4.43 19.12 29.04
N PHE A 75 4.99 17.91 29.15
CA PHE A 75 4.98 16.90 28.08
C PHE A 75 3.67 16.10 28.13
N THR A 76 2.58 16.77 27.80
CA THR A 76 1.22 16.25 27.90
C THR A 76 0.46 16.42 26.59
N PRO A 77 -0.56 15.58 26.31
CA PRO A 77 -1.37 15.76 25.12
C PRO A 77 -2.02 17.16 25.08
N GLY A 78 -1.91 17.83 23.93
CA GLY A 78 -2.36 19.19 23.70
C GLY A 78 -1.26 20.25 23.84
N ALA A 79 -0.14 19.94 24.49
CA ALA A 79 0.96 20.89 24.65
C ALA A 79 1.69 21.16 23.32
N ASN A 80 2.15 22.39 23.12
CA ASN A 80 2.99 22.78 21.98
C ASN A 80 4.46 22.54 22.31
N TRP A 81 5.09 21.62 21.59
CA TRP A 81 6.50 21.23 21.71
C TRP A 81 7.34 21.61 20.49
N SER A 82 6.87 22.55 19.68
CA SER A 82 7.71 23.17 18.64
C SER A 82 8.95 23.80 19.26
N GLU A 83 10.06 23.78 18.51
CA GLU A 83 11.32 24.37 18.97
C GLU A 83 11.19 25.88 19.24
N ALA A 84 10.33 26.58 18.48
CA ALA A 84 10.03 27.98 18.69
C ALA A 84 9.35 28.27 20.05
N HIS A 85 8.65 27.30 20.63
CA HIS A 85 7.94 27.47 21.90
C HIS A 85 8.75 26.98 23.11
N VAL A 86 9.39 25.81 22.99
CA VAL A 86 10.05 25.12 24.13
C VAL A 86 11.59 25.27 24.10
N GLY A 87 12.16 25.70 22.97
CA GLY A 87 13.60 25.63 22.70
C GLY A 87 14.03 24.24 22.23
N THR A 88 15.33 24.00 22.07
CA THR A 88 15.88 22.74 21.52
C THR A 88 15.36 21.51 22.28
N ASN A 89 14.57 20.72 21.57
CA ASN A 89 13.89 19.53 22.07
C ASN A 89 13.66 18.55 20.91
N ALA A 90 13.60 17.24 21.17
CA ALA A 90 13.64 16.26 20.09
C ALA A 90 12.46 16.35 19.11
N PRO A 91 11.18 16.43 19.54
CA PRO A 91 10.08 16.54 18.58
C PRO A 91 10.12 17.86 17.80
N GLY A 92 10.41 18.99 18.45
CA GLY A 92 10.51 20.30 17.80
C GLY A 92 11.67 20.39 16.81
N THR A 93 12.84 19.86 17.17
CA THR A 93 14.02 19.88 16.31
C THR A 93 13.92 18.87 15.16
N ALA A 94 13.28 17.71 15.37
CA ALA A 94 12.96 16.79 14.28
C ALA A 94 12.01 17.43 13.25
N LEU A 95 11.00 18.19 13.69
CA LEU A 95 10.11 18.96 12.81
C LEU A 95 10.87 20.06 12.05
N ALA A 96 11.74 20.81 12.73
CA ALA A 96 12.44 21.94 12.14
C ALA A 96 13.50 21.53 11.11
N LEU A 97 14.20 20.41 11.37
CA LEU A 97 15.24 19.88 10.48
C LEU A 97 14.72 18.89 9.45
N ASP A 98 13.49 18.40 9.62
CA ASP A 98 12.91 17.29 8.86
C ASP A 98 13.84 16.06 8.80
N LEU A 99 14.44 15.74 9.95
CA LEU A 99 15.44 14.68 10.08
C LEU A 99 15.25 13.93 11.41
N PRO A 100 15.59 12.63 11.47
CA PRO A 100 15.68 11.92 12.73
C PRO A 100 16.77 12.53 13.61
N VAL A 101 16.44 12.81 14.87
CA VAL A 101 17.37 13.41 15.84
C VAL A 101 17.37 12.63 17.13
N GLN A 102 18.48 12.75 17.85
CA GLN A 102 18.61 12.30 19.22
C GLN A 102 19.10 13.48 20.04
N ILE A 103 18.43 13.75 21.15
CA ILE A 103 18.82 14.81 22.07
C ILE A 103 19.10 14.17 23.42
N PHE A 104 20.33 14.34 23.87
CA PHE A 104 20.84 13.82 25.14
C PHE A 104 20.62 14.86 26.23
N GLY A 105 20.35 14.42 27.46
CA GLY A 105 19.94 15.30 28.59
C GLY A 105 20.57 16.71 28.64
N ALA A 106 21.90 16.82 28.56
CA ALA A 106 22.59 18.12 28.64
C ALA A 106 22.41 19.05 27.42
N GLU A 107 21.91 18.54 26.30
CA GLU A 107 21.67 19.26 25.05
C GLU A 107 20.28 19.93 25.02
N HIS A 108 19.41 19.62 25.99
CA HIS A 108 18.17 20.35 26.18
C HIS A 108 18.43 21.75 26.74
N LEU A 109 17.96 22.78 26.02
CA LEU A 109 18.14 24.19 26.40
C LEU A 109 17.39 24.56 27.70
N SER A 110 16.33 23.82 28.05
CA SER A 110 15.51 24.05 29.24
C SER A 110 15.87 23.10 30.39
N ARG A 111 16.19 23.67 31.56
CA ARG A 111 16.61 22.93 32.77
C ARG A 111 15.64 21.83 33.26
N PRO A 112 14.30 21.94 33.12
CA PRO A 112 13.38 20.87 33.53
C PRO A 112 13.46 19.60 32.68
N VAL A 113 14.01 19.69 31.46
CA VAL A 113 14.01 18.61 30.45
C VAL A 113 15.34 17.85 30.44
N THR A 114 16.39 18.38 31.06
CA THR A 114 17.74 17.77 31.07
C THR A 114 17.88 16.37 31.66
N PRO A 115 16.98 15.84 32.53
CA PRO A 115 17.03 14.45 32.95
C PRO A 115 16.54 13.45 31.89
N TRP A 116 16.00 13.94 30.79
CA TRP A 116 15.37 13.12 29.75
C TRP A 116 16.30 12.99 28.53
N SER A 117 16.20 11.85 27.86
CA SER A 117 16.79 11.67 26.54
C SER A 117 15.70 11.23 25.60
N CYS A 118 15.76 11.76 24.38
CA CYS A 118 14.72 11.59 23.39
C CYS A 118 15.31 11.17 22.05
N SER A 119 14.61 10.27 21.36
CA SER A 119 14.87 9.91 19.98
C SER A 119 13.61 10.19 19.18
N ALA A 120 13.70 11.07 18.19
CA ALA A 120 12.57 11.53 17.40
C ALA A 120 12.81 11.31 15.91
N ALA A 121 11.75 11.02 15.16
CA ALA A 121 11.78 11.02 13.71
C ALA A 121 10.49 11.58 13.10
N PRO A 122 10.61 12.38 12.01
CA PRO A 122 9.46 12.90 11.29
C PRO A 122 8.69 11.78 10.59
N ILE A 123 7.36 11.87 10.60
CA ILE A 123 6.44 11.01 9.86
C ILE A 123 5.91 11.78 8.67
N HIS A 124 6.03 11.18 7.48
CA HIS A 124 5.59 11.78 6.24
C HIS A 124 4.34 11.14 5.67
N ASP A 125 3.64 11.95 4.90
CA ASP A 125 2.65 11.49 3.97
C ASP A 125 3.36 10.69 2.85
N PRO A 126 3.07 9.39 2.71
CA PRO A 126 3.82 8.53 1.78
C PRO A 126 3.56 8.86 0.31
N ASP A 127 2.53 9.63 -0.02
CA ASP A 127 2.17 9.96 -1.40
C ASP A 127 2.66 11.35 -1.80
N THR A 128 2.55 12.32 -0.89
CA THR A 128 2.90 13.73 -1.14
C THR A 128 4.26 14.13 -0.58
N GLY A 129 4.82 13.36 0.36
CA GLY A 129 6.01 13.72 1.11
C GLY A 129 5.78 14.82 2.16
N ALA A 130 4.53 15.25 2.39
CA ALA A 130 4.24 16.28 3.38
C ALA A 130 4.51 15.77 4.80
N LEU A 131 5.12 16.61 5.64
CA LEU A 131 5.34 16.31 7.05
C LEU A 131 3.99 16.25 7.78
N LEU A 132 3.67 15.09 8.36
CA LEU A 132 2.43 14.87 9.12
C LEU A 132 2.63 15.10 10.61
N GLY A 133 3.84 14.94 11.11
CA GLY A 133 4.14 15.02 12.54
C GLY A 133 5.44 14.32 12.89
N VAL A 134 5.65 14.07 14.18
CA VAL A 134 6.85 13.36 14.67
C VAL A 134 6.44 12.24 15.60
N LEU A 135 7.17 11.12 15.51
CA LEU A 135 7.20 10.08 16.54
C LEU A 135 8.41 10.33 17.44
N ASP A 136 8.16 10.50 18.74
CA ASP A 136 9.18 10.68 19.76
C ASP A 136 9.13 9.54 20.78
N LEU A 137 10.30 9.03 21.13
CA LEU A 137 10.51 8.11 22.23
C LEU A 137 11.29 8.85 23.31
N THR A 138 10.69 9.00 24.49
CA THR A 138 11.25 9.74 25.63
C THR A 138 11.53 8.79 26.80
N GLY A 139 12.65 8.98 27.49
CA GLY A 139 12.96 8.22 28.70
C GLY A 139 14.22 8.71 29.40
N GLY A 140 14.82 7.86 30.23
CA GLY A 140 16.13 8.13 30.84
C GLY A 140 17.29 7.84 29.89
N HIS A 141 18.49 7.64 30.42
CA HIS A 141 19.70 7.37 29.64
C HIS A 141 19.61 6.14 28.72
N GLN A 142 18.70 5.20 28.99
CA GLN A 142 18.46 4.05 28.10
C GLN A 142 17.93 4.44 26.71
N VAL A 143 17.35 5.63 26.55
CA VAL A 143 16.86 6.16 25.26
C VAL A 143 17.95 6.90 24.48
N ALA A 144 19.05 7.22 25.15
CA ALA A 144 20.27 7.80 24.59
C ALA A 144 21.13 6.73 23.88
N SER A 145 20.52 5.88 23.06
CA SER A 145 21.22 4.83 22.31
C SER A 145 20.92 4.91 20.82
N SER A 146 21.87 4.51 19.97
CA SER A 146 21.66 4.42 18.52
C SER A 146 20.59 3.39 18.16
N GLN A 147 20.39 2.38 19.01
CA GLN A 147 19.33 1.39 18.89
C GLN A 147 17.93 2.01 19.08
N SER A 148 17.78 2.94 20.02
CA SER A 148 16.51 3.66 20.23
C SER A 148 16.12 4.49 19.02
N LEU A 149 17.06 5.23 18.43
CA LEU A 149 16.81 5.98 17.20
C LEU A 149 16.51 5.06 16.01
N ALA A 150 17.22 3.92 15.90
CA ALA A 150 16.94 2.93 14.86
C ALA A 150 15.53 2.34 14.99
N LEU A 151 15.08 2.06 16.22
CA LEU A 151 13.73 1.58 16.51
C LEU A 151 12.68 2.62 16.12
N VAL A 152 12.85 3.88 16.52
CA VAL A 152 11.94 4.98 16.14
C VAL A 152 11.84 5.12 14.62
N ARG A 153 12.97 5.11 13.91
CA ARG A 153 12.99 5.15 12.43
C ARG A 153 12.31 3.95 11.79
N ALA A 154 12.50 2.75 12.33
CA ALA A 154 11.84 1.56 11.83
C ALA A 154 10.32 1.63 12.04
N THR A 155 9.86 2.14 13.18
CA THR A 155 8.43 2.34 13.46
C THR A 155 7.84 3.42 12.55
N VAL A 156 8.52 4.53 12.31
CA VAL A 156 8.08 5.54 11.32
C VAL A 156 7.93 4.91 9.93
N ALA A 157 8.92 4.14 9.46
CA ALA A 157 8.83 3.48 8.17
C ALA A 157 7.63 2.51 8.08
N ALA A 158 7.32 1.80 9.19
CA ALA A 158 6.15 0.94 9.27
C ALA A 158 4.83 1.75 9.26
N VAL A 159 4.80 2.89 9.93
CA VAL A 159 3.65 3.82 9.95
C VAL A 159 3.37 4.38 8.57
N GLU A 160 4.39 4.88 7.87
CA GLU A 160 4.24 5.42 6.50
C GLU A 160 3.82 4.34 5.51
N ALA A 161 4.35 3.12 5.65
CA ALA A 161 3.91 1.97 4.86
C ALA A 161 2.44 1.64 5.13
N GLN A 162 1.99 1.68 6.39
CA GLN A 162 0.60 1.44 6.76
C GLN A 162 -0.33 2.53 6.22
N LEU A 163 0.04 3.81 6.31
CA LEU A 163 -0.70 4.93 5.70
C LEU A 163 -0.89 4.72 4.20
N ARG A 164 0.17 4.25 3.51
CA ARG A 164 0.11 3.92 2.08
C ARG A 164 -0.85 2.76 1.81
N ILE A 165 -0.84 1.71 2.63
CA ILE A 165 -1.74 0.55 2.51
C ILE A 165 -3.20 0.94 2.76
N GLU A 166 -3.48 1.75 3.78
CA GLU A 166 -4.83 2.20 4.12
C GLU A 166 -5.42 3.08 3.02
N ARG A 167 -4.60 3.92 2.39
CA ARG A 167 -5.02 4.75 1.24
C ARG A 167 -5.21 3.97 -0.04
N LEU A 168 -4.42 2.93 -0.27
CA LEU A 168 -4.70 1.96 -1.34
C LEU A 168 -6.01 1.19 -1.08
N SER A 169 -6.36 0.99 0.18
CA SER A 169 -7.61 0.34 0.59
C SER A 169 -8.82 1.28 0.52
N SER A 170 -8.65 2.58 0.76
CA SER A 170 -9.70 3.60 0.64
C SER A 170 -9.86 4.18 -0.77
N ARG A 171 -8.82 4.11 -1.63
CA ARG A 171 -8.89 4.31 -3.09
C ARG A 171 -9.42 3.08 -3.83
N GLN A 172 -10.10 2.15 -3.14
CA GLN A 172 -10.93 1.19 -3.85
C GLN A 172 -11.90 1.96 -4.77
N PRO A 173 -11.91 1.69 -6.08
CA PRO A 173 -13.07 2.03 -6.89
C PRO A 173 -14.28 1.46 -6.15
N THR A 174 -15.27 2.30 -5.86
CA THR A 174 -16.58 1.85 -5.36
C THR A 174 -16.94 0.56 -6.09
N PRO A 175 -17.15 -0.57 -5.38
CA PRO A 175 -17.56 -1.79 -6.06
C PRO A 175 -18.83 -1.45 -6.85
N PRO A 176 -18.91 -1.73 -8.16
CA PRO A 176 -20.18 -1.63 -8.85
C PRO A 176 -21.14 -2.51 -8.05
N THR A 177 -22.26 -1.92 -7.64
CA THR A 177 -23.36 -2.56 -6.92
C THR A 177 -23.46 -4.02 -7.33
N MET A 178 -22.97 -4.90 -6.45
CA MET A 178 -23.00 -6.33 -6.66
C MET A 178 -24.47 -6.72 -6.70
N ASP A 179 -24.91 -7.12 -7.87
CA ASP A 179 -26.12 -7.89 -8.06
C ASP A 179 -26.08 -9.05 -7.04
N ARG A 180 -26.97 -8.99 -6.03
CA ARG A 180 -27.00 -9.89 -4.85
C ARG A 180 -27.33 -11.35 -5.20
N ARG A 181 -27.25 -11.74 -6.48
CA ARG A 181 -27.56 -13.07 -6.98
C ARG A 181 -26.32 -13.96 -7.21
N GLY A 182 -25.10 -13.51 -6.86
CA GLY A 182 -23.86 -14.26 -7.10
C GLY A 182 -22.90 -14.41 -5.90
N ALA A 183 -23.38 -14.21 -4.67
CA ALA A 183 -22.60 -14.00 -3.44
C ALA A 183 -21.70 -15.16 -2.94
N ASP A 184 -21.42 -16.19 -3.76
CA ASP A 184 -20.78 -17.42 -3.29
C ASP A 184 -19.59 -17.90 -4.13
N ARG A 185 -18.93 -17.01 -4.89
CA ARG A 185 -17.78 -17.40 -5.71
C ARG A 185 -16.53 -16.59 -5.41
N ALA A 186 -15.50 -17.30 -4.93
CA ALA A 186 -14.15 -16.80 -4.78
C ALA A 186 -13.65 -16.15 -6.07
N MET A 187 -12.99 -15.00 -5.95
CA MET A 187 -12.43 -14.22 -7.06
C MET A 187 -10.99 -13.83 -6.76
N LEU A 188 -10.09 -14.09 -7.69
CA LEU A 188 -8.69 -13.70 -7.62
C LEU A 188 -8.43 -12.50 -8.53
N ARG A 189 -7.97 -11.38 -7.97
CA ARG A 189 -7.58 -10.20 -8.74
C ARG A 189 -6.07 -10.16 -8.94
N VAL A 190 -5.62 -10.13 -10.19
CA VAL A 190 -4.20 -10.21 -10.57
C VAL A 190 -3.78 -9.10 -11.53
N LEU A 191 -4.70 -8.34 -12.11
CA LEU A 191 -4.40 -7.29 -13.09
C LEU A 191 -3.94 -6.00 -12.41
N GLY A 192 -2.80 -5.46 -12.85
CA GLY A 192 -2.28 -4.17 -12.40
C GLY A 192 -1.79 -4.12 -10.94
N VAL A 193 -1.78 -5.26 -10.24
CA VAL A 193 -1.43 -5.34 -8.81
C VAL A 193 -0.08 -6.02 -8.58
N ARG A 194 0.64 -5.59 -7.54
CA ARG A 194 1.96 -6.17 -7.18
C ARG A 194 1.87 -7.56 -6.55
N GLY A 195 0.72 -7.90 -5.96
CA GLY A 195 0.38 -9.21 -5.44
C GLY A 195 -1.13 -9.40 -5.55
N ALA A 196 -1.57 -10.63 -5.74
CA ALA A 196 -2.97 -10.94 -5.98
C ALA A 196 -3.82 -10.68 -4.74
N VAL A 197 -5.07 -10.28 -4.98
CA VAL A 197 -6.09 -10.16 -3.94
C VAL A 197 -7.10 -11.27 -4.12
N LEU A 198 -7.24 -12.13 -3.10
CA LEU A 198 -8.26 -13.17 -3.08
C LEU A 198 -9.49 -12.66 -2.32
N GLY A 199 -10.58 -12.42 -3.04
CA GLY A 199 -11.89 -12.15 -2.45
C GLY A 199 -12.67 -13.46 -2.27
N GLN A 200 -13.00 -13.81 -1.02
CA GLN A 200 -13.82 -14.96 -0.66
C GLN A 200 -14.91 -14.50 0.29
N SER A 201 -16.17 -14.60 -0.14
CA SER A 201 -17.34 -14.12 0.62
C SER A 201 -17.14 -12.66 1.08
N ALA A 202 -17.23 -12.36 2.39
CA ALA A 202 -17.01 -11.03 2.95
C ALA A 202 -15.54 -10.70 3.30
N ARG A 203 -14.58 -11.58 2.97
CA ARG A 203 -13.15 -11.41 3.28
C ARG A 203 -12.33 -11.20 2.02
N SER A 204 -11.34 -10.33 2.12
CA SER A 204 -10.35 -10.06 1.09
C SER A 204 -8.95 -10.26 1.66
N THR A 205 -8.16 -11.14 1.06
CA THR A 205 -6.82 -11.48 1.53
C THR A 205 -5.79 -11.07 0.49
N GLN A 206 -4.82 -10.24 0.90
CA GLN A 206 -3.66 -9.90 0.07
C GLN A 206 -2.66 -11.07 0.11
N LEU A 207 -2.27 -11.57 -1.05
CA LEU A 207 -1.32 -12.66 -1.19
C LEU A 207 0.10 -12.13 -1.41
N SER A 208 1.09 -12.89 -0.93
CA SER A 208 2.49 -12.66 -1.32
C SER A 208 2.64 -12.89 -2.83
N LEU A 209 3.68 -12.33 -3.45
CA LEU A 209 3.93 -12.53 -4.88
C LEU A 209 4.00 -14.02 -5.22
N ARG A 210 4.70 -14.82 -4.41
CA ARG A 210 4.84 -16.26 -4.64
C ARG A 210 3.51 -17.03 -4.55
N HIS A 211 2.69 -16.70 -3.57
CA HIS A 211 1.35 -17.29 -3.43
C HIS A 211 0.42 -16.85 -4.57
N SER A 212 0.58 -15.63 -5.06
CA SER A 212 -0.17 -15.09 -6.19
C SER A 212 0.13 -15.87 -7.47
N GLU A 213 1.41 -16.11 -7.76
CA GLU A 213 1.87 -16.89 -8.91
C GLU A 213 1.32 -18.33 -8.87
N LEU A 214 1.47 -19.00 -7.72
CA LEU A 214 0.98 -20.36 -7.51
C LEU A 214 -0.53 -20.46 -7.71
N LEU A 215 -1.30 -19.57 -7.08
CA LEU A 215 -2.75 -19.65 -7.12
C LEU A 215 -3.30 -19.31 -8.52
N LEU A 216 -2.67 -18.36 -9.23
CA LEU A 216 -3.03 -18.04 -10.61
C LEU A 216 -2.75 -19.21 -11.57
N LEU A 217 -1.59 -19.86 -11.43
CA LEU A 217 -1.24 -21.04 -12.23
C LEU A 217 -2.23 -22.18 -12.00
N LEU A 218 -2.58 -22.45 -10.75
CA LEU A 218 -3.56 -23.47 -10.41
C LEU A 218 -4.98 -23.12 -10.86
N ALA A 219 -5.38 -21.86 -10.80
CA ALA A 219 -6.67 -21.40 -11.31
C ALA A 219 -6.78 -21.58 -12.84
N SER A 220 -5.66 -21.41 -13.54
CA SER A 220 -5.57 -21.57 -15.00
C SER A 220 -5.40 -23.03 -15.46
N ALA A 221 -5.22 -23.97 -14.52
CA ALA A 221 -5.07 -25.40 -14.79
C ALA A 221 -6.07 -26.24 -13.98
N PRO A 222 -7.36 -26.31 -14.39
CA PRO A 222 -8.41 -27.04 -13.67
C PRO A 222 -8.11 -28.54 -13.46
N GLN A 223 -7.41 -29.16 -14.40
CA GLN A 223 -6.93 -30.54 -14.33
C GLN A 223 -5.83 -30.75 -13.28
N GLY A 224 -5.21 -29.67 -12.81
CA GLY A 224 -4.10 -29.66 -11.89
C GLY A 224 -2.73 -29.66 -12.56
N MET A 225 -1.72 -29.40 -11.74
CA MET A 225 -0.31 -29.41 -12.14
C MET A 225 0.51 -30.30 -11.19
N SER A 226 1.40 -31.09 -11.74
CA SER A 226 2.42 -31.80 -10.95
C SER A 226 3.39 -30.80 -10.29
N GLY A 227 4.10 -31.25 -9.25
CA GLY A 227 5.11 -30.41 -8.59
C GLY A 227 6.23 -29.95 -9.55
N GLY A 228 6.59 -30.79 -10.54
CA GLY A 228 7.59 -30.45 -11.55
C GLY A 228 7.10 -29.45 -12.59
N GLU A 229 5.81 -29.53 -12.99
CA GLU A 229 5.19 -28.52 -13.87
C GLU A 229 5.09 -27.17 -13.17
N LEU A 230 4.67 -27.14 -11.90
CA LEU A 230 4.65 -25.91 -11.11
C LEU A 230 6.05 -25.33 -10.95
N ALA A 231 7.06 -26.15 -10.65
CA ALA A 231 8.43 -25.68 -10.51
C ALA A 231 8.94 -24.99 -11.80
N ARG A 232 8.70 -25.60 -12.97
CA ARG A 232 9.05 -25.01 -14.28
C ARG A 232 8.27 -23.75 -14.62
N ALA A 233 6.97 -23.72 -14.30
CA ALA A 233 6.14 -22.55 -14.52
C ALA A 233 6.54 -21.37 -13.62
N LEU A 234 7.16 -21.65 -12.48
CA LEU A 234 7.52 -20.66 -11.47
C LEU A 234 8.97 -20.18 -11.52
N SER A 235 9.88 -21.00 -12.05
CA SER A 235 11.32 -20.70 -12.11
C SER A 235 11.95 -21.28 -13.37
N ARG A 236 12.96 -20.59 -13.91
CA ARG A 236 13.82 -21.10 -14.99
C ARG A 236 14.95 -22.01 -14.47
N THR A 237 15.24 -21.99 -13.16
CA THR A 237 16.29 -22.80 -12.51
C THR A 237 15.73 -24.04 -11.81
N GLU A 238 16.44 -25.17 -11.92
CA GLU A 238 16.00 -26.52 -11.50
C GLU A 238 15.85 -26.74 -9.97
N GLN A 239 16.42 -25.89 -9.10
CA GLN A 239 16.31 -26.05 -7.64
C GLN A 239 14.92 -25.73 -7.02
N ALA A 240 13.85 -25.59 -7.81
CA ALA A 240 12.56 -25.06 -7.33
C ALA A 240 11.57 -26.09 -6.75
N THR A 241 11.79 -27.40 -6.90
CA THR A 241 10.73 -28.39 -6.57
C THR A 241 10.47 -28.55 -5.06
N VAL A 242 11.51 -28.42 -4.22
CA VAL A 242 11.38 -28.51 -2.75
C VAL A 242 10.73 -27.25 -2.17
N THR A 243 11.01 -26.07 -2.74
CA THR A 243 10.40 -24.80 -2.32
C THR A 243 8.92 -24.74 -2.68
N VAL A 244 8.52 -25.29 -3.84
CA VAL A 244 7.10 -25.35 -4.26
C VAL A 244 6.23 -26.09 -3.26
N ARG A 245 6.68 -27.23 -2.70
CA ARG A 245 5.88 -27.97 -1.71
C ARG A 245 5.66 -27.18 -0.42
N ALA A 246 6.70 -26.49 0.05
CA ALA A 246 6.62 -25.65 1.25
C ALA A 246 5.68 -24.46 1.04
N GLU A 247 5.79 -23.76 -0.10
CA GLU A 247 4.89 -22.64 -0.42
C GLU A 247 3.44 -23.10 -0.62
N LEU A 248 3.20 -24.26 -1.25
CA LEU A 248 1.86 -24.84 -1.35
C LEU A 248 1.28 -25.22 0.01
N SER A 249 2.12 -25.69 0.94
CA SER A 249 1.68 -25.97 2.31
C SER A 249 1.25 -24.70 3.04
N ARG A 250 1.95 -23.57 2.84
CA ARG A 250 1.57 -22.27 3.42
C ARG A 250 0.38 -21.65 2.70
N LEU A 251 0.26 -21.85 1.39
CA LEU A 251 -0.89 -21.39 0.63
C LEU A 251 -2.16 -22.06 1.14
N ARG A 252 -2.11 -23.38 1.43
CA ARG A 252 -3.21 -24.16 2.01
C ARG A 252 -3.71 -23.68 3.39
N THR A 253 -2.93 -22.90 4.12
CA THR A 253 -3.40 -22.29 5.39
C THR A 253 -4.06 -20.92 5.17
N LEU A 254 -3.84 -20.30 4.01
CA LEU A 254 -4.37 -18.98 3.64
C LEU A 254 -5.66 -19.08 2.80
N VAL A 255 -5.79 -20.12 1.98
CA VAL A 255 -7.05 -20.56 1.38
C VAL A 255 -7.66 -21.63 2.27
N ASP A 256 -9.00 -21.76 2.30
CA ASP A 256 -9.67 -22.84 3.01
C ASP A 256 -9.02 -24.20 2.66
N PRO A 257 -8.48 -24.96 3.64
CA PRO A 257 -7.73 -26.20 3.42
C PRO A 257 -8.48 -27.23 2.56
N MET A 258 -9.82 -27.18 2.52
CA MET A 258 -10.65 -28.07 1.71
C MET A 258 -10.59 -27.77 0.20
N GLN A 259 -9.90 -26.70 -0.21
CA GLN A 259 -9.90 -26.23 -1.60
C GLN A 259 -8.73 -26.71 -2.45
N MET A 260 -7.74 -27.45 -1.91
CA MET A 260 -6.54 -27.81 -2.68
C MET A 260 -6.10 -29.27 -2.52
N GLN A 261 -6.29 -30.06 -3.58
CA GLN A 261 -5.81 -31.44 -3.66
C GLN A 261 -4.32 -31.46 -4.05
N SER A 262 -3.66 -32.57 -3.73
CA SER A 262 -2.27 -32.84 -4.14
C SER A 262 -2.22 -34.14 -4.93
N ARG A 263 -1.29 -34.22 -5.89
CA ARG A 263 -1.07 -35.35 -6.83
C ARG A 263 -2.22 -35.54 -7.85
N PRO A 264 -2.39 -34.63 -8.84
CA PRO A 264 -1.68 -33.37 -9.04
C PRO A 264 -2.21 -32.25 -8.11
N TYR A 265 -1.45 -31.16 -7.98
CA TYR A 265 -1.93 -29.98 -7.25
C TYR A 265 -3.05 -29.32 -8.05
N ARG A 266 -4.24 -29.21 -7.47
CA ARG A 266 -5.40 -28.59 -8.14
C ARG A 266 -6.37 -27.98 -7.14
N LEU A 267 -7.13 -26.99 -7.59
CA LEU A 267 -8.23 -26.42 -6.82
C LEU A 267 -9.46 -27.33 -6.93
N THR A 268 -10.16 -27.58 -5.82
CA THR A 268 -11.39 -28.41 -5.83
C THR A 268 -12.60 -27.65 -6.35
N SER A 269 -12.57 -26.33 -6.26
CA SER A 269 -13.58 -25.43 -6.81
C SER A 269 -12.93 -24.46 -7.80
N PRO A 270 -13.59 -24.15 -8.94
CA PRO A 270 -13.04 -23.23 -9.91
C PRO A 270 -12.94 -21.83 -9.31
N LEU A 271 -11.72 -21.31 -9.24
CA LEU A 271 -11.42 -19.95 -8.79
C LEU A 271 -11.46 -19.02 -10.02
N ARG A 272 -12.42 -18.10 -10.03
CA ARG A 272 -12.50 -17.10 -11.10
C ARG A 272 -11.44 -16.03 -10.91
N THR A 273 -10.96 -15.48 -12.00
CA THR A 273 -10.00 -14.38 -12.02
C THR A 273 -10.58 -13.13 -12.69
N ASP A 274 -10.00 -11.97 -12.43
CA ASP A 274 -10.27 -10.76 -13.22
C ASP A 274 -9.78 -10.89 -14.67
N VAL A 275 -8.78 -11.74 -14.94
CA VAL A 275 -8.38 -12.17 -16.29
C VAL A 275 -9.54 -12.85 -17.02
N ASP A 276 -10.25 -13.78 -16.37
CA ASP A 276 -11.42 -14.45 -16.95
C ASP A 276 -12.53 -13.46 -17.30
N ARG A 277 -12.68 -12.37 -16.52
CA ARG A 277 -13.65 -11.32 -16.81
C ARG A 277 -13.28 -10.56 -18.08
N VAL A 278 -12.01 -10.20 -18.25
CA VAL A 278 -11.52 -9.55 -19.47
C VAL A 278 -11.72 -10.47 -20.67
N ARG A 279 -11.27 -11.73 -20.61
CA ARG A 279 -11.46 -12.71 -21.69
C ARG A 279 -12.93 -12.92 -22.05
N LYS A 280 -13.79 -13.02 -21.03
CA LYS A 280 -15.24 -13.13 -21.25
C LYS A 280 -15.81 -11.88 -21.95
N ALA A 281 -15.42 -10.68 -21.54
CA ALA A 281 -15.86 -9.44 -22.19
C ALA A 281 -15.38 -9.36 -23.65
N LEU A 282 -14.16 -9.82 -23.95
CA LEU A 282 -13.64 -9.93 -25.31
C LEU A 282 -14.45 -10.92 -26.15
N ALA A 283 -14.70 -12.12 -25.63
CA ALA A 283 -15.50 -13.15 -26.30
C ALA A 283 -16.95 -12.72 -26.56
N GLU A 284 -17.52 -11.87 -25.69
CA GLU A 284 -18.86 -11.29 -25.85
C GLU A 284 -18.88 -10.02 -26.72
N GLY A 285 -17.74 -9.61 -27.31
CA GLY A 285 -17.63 -8.41 -28.15
C GLY A 285 -17.78 -7.08 -27.37
N GLN A 286 -17.71 -7.11 -26.04
CA GLN A 286 -17.86 -5.94 -25.17
C GLN A 286 -16.52 -5.21 -25.01
N LEU A 287 -15.98 -4.68 -26.10
CA LEU A 287 -14.60 -4.15 -26.19
C LEU A 287 -14.29 -3.07 -25.15
N ARG A 288 -15.15 -2.06 -25.03
CA ARG A 288 -14.98 -0.95 -24.08
C ARG A 288 -14.97 -1.43 -22.64
N ARG A 289 -15.79 -2.45 -22.34
CA ARG A 289 -15.83 -3.09 -21.02
C ARG A 289 -14.55 -3.87 -20.75
N ALA A 290 -14.06 -4.63 -21.74
CA ALA A 290 -12.80 -5.35 -21.63
C ALA A 290 -11.62 -4.41 -21.34
N VAL A 291 -11.53 -3.29 -22.07
CA VAL A 291 -10.52 -2.24 -21.84
C VAL A 291 -10.65 -1.64 -20.45
N THR A 292 -11.87 -1.30 -20.01
CA THR A 292 -12.11 -0.76 -18.65
C THR A 292 -11.74 -1.77 -17.56
N GLN A 293 -11.94 -3.08 -17.81
CA GLN A 293 -11.59 -4.14 -16.86
C GLN A 293 -10.11 -4.49 -16.86
N TYR A 294 -9.39 -4.21 -17.95
CA TYR A 294 -7.95 -4.40 -18.03
C TYR A 294 -7.21 -3.30 -17.26
N GLN A 295 -7.03 -3.52 -15.95
CA GLN A 295 -6.37 -2.58 -15.03
C GLN A 295 -4.82 -2.60 -15.13
N GLY A 296 -4.28 -3.32 -16.11
CA GLY A 296 -2.85 -3.47 -16.36
C GLY A 296 -2.43 -4.94 -16.47
N PRO A 297 -1.13 -5.21 -16.68
CA PRO A 297 -0.60 -6.55 -16.88
C PRO A 297 -0.83 -7.44 -15.66
N ILE A 298 -0.89 -8.75 -15.90
CA ILE A 298 -1.00 -9.76 -14.85
C ILE A 298 0.27 -9.72 -13.97
N LEU A 299 0.09 -9.43 -12.67
CA LEU A 299 1.14 -9.42 -11.64
C LEU A 299 2.46 -8.78 -12.13
N PRO A 300 2.52 -7.49 -12.48
CA PRO A 300 3.66 -6.86 -13.16
C PRO A 300 5.07 -7.19 -12.60
N PRO A 301 5.30 -7.28 -11.27
CA PRO A 301 6.63 -7.62 -10.75
C PRO A 301 7.03 -9.09 -10.89
N SER A 302 6.11 -10.01 -11.23
CA SER A 302 6.42 -11.43 -11.38
C SER A 302 7.32 -11.67 -12.59
N GLN A 303 8.33 -12.51 -12.38
CA GLN A 303 9.26 -13.02 -13.40
C GLN A 303 9.09 -14.54 -13.63
N SER A 304 8.05 -15.15 -13.04
CA SER A 304 7.77 -16.57 -13.23
C SER A 304 7.41 -16.85 -14.69
N PRO A 305 8.05 -17.84 -15.36
CA PRO A 305 7.81 -18.11 -16.77
C PRO A 305 6.35 -18.29 -17.16
N GLY A 306 5.56 -19.01 -16.35
CA GLY A 306 4.15 -19.23 -16.61
C GLY A 306 3.30 -17.97 -16.43
N VAL A 307 3.62 -17.12 -15.45
CA VAL A 307 2.90 -15.85 -15.24
C VAL A 307 3.24 -14.84 -16.32
N VAL A 308 4.52 -14.77 -16.73
CA VAL A 308 4.94 -13.96 -17.88
C VAL A 308 4.23 -14.43 -19.15
N ALA A 309 4.19 -15.75 -19.42
CA ALA A 309 3.48 -16.27 -20.58
C ALA A 309 1.99 -15.88 -20.57
N MET A 310 1.28 -16.04 -19.44
CA MET A 310 -0.12 -15.63 -19.31
C MET A 310 -0.31 -14.12 -19.51
N ARG A 311 0.63 -13.30 -19.02
CA ARG A 311 0.61 -11.85 -19.19
C ARG A 311 0.69 -11.45 -20.66
N GLU A 312 1.69 -12.00 -21.37
CA GLU A 312 1.90 -11.73 -22.79
C GLU A 312 0.72 -12.24 -23.62
N GLU A 313 0.20 -13.43 -23.32
CA GLU A 313 -0.96 -14.01 -24.00
C GLU A 313 -2.21 -13.12 -23.86
N LEU A 314 -2.57 -12.72 -22.63
CA LEU A 314 -3.73 -11.85 -22.41
C LEU A 314 -3.56 -10.50 -23.12
N HIS A 315 -2.36 -9.92 -23.07
CA HIS A 315 -2.09 -8.63 -23.70
C HIS A 315 -2.18 -8.74 -25.23
N ALA A 316 -1.62 -9.80 -25.82
CA ALA A 316 -1.70 -10.07 -27.25
C ALA A 316 -3.15 -10.34 -27.71
N GLU A 317 -3.92 -11.11 -26.92
CA GLU A 317 -5.34 -11.40 -27.17
C GLU A 317 -6.17 -10.12 -27.18
N LEU A 318 -6.05 -9.29 -26.12
CA LEU A 318 -6.73 -8.00 -26.02
C LEU A 318 -6.38 -7.10 -27.21
N ARG A 319 -5.09 -6.97 -27.52
CA ARG A 319 -4.60 -6.16 -28.63
C ARG A 319 -5.16 -6.63 -29.97
N ALA A 320 -5.11 -7.93 -30.24
CA ALA A 320 -5.57 -8.50 -31.51
C ALA A 320 -7.06 -8.24 -31.73
N VAL A 321 -7.89 -8.48 -30.71
CA VAL A 321 -9.34 -8.27 -30.77
C VAL A 321 -9.69 -6.78 -30.97
N LEU A 322 -8.99 -5.88 -30.28
CA LEU A 322 -9.23 -4.43 -30.43
C LEU A 322 -8.86 -3.92 -31.82
N VAL A 323 -7.73 -4.37 -32.36
CA VAL A 323 -7.28 -4.00 -33.70
C VAL A 323 -8.21 -4.54 -34.78
N ASP A 324 -8.63 -5.80 -34.67
CA ASP A 324 -9.54 -6.45 -35.63
C ASP A 324 -10.91 -5.79 -35.66
N ALA A 325 -11.49 -5.50 -34.49
CA ALA A 325 -12.81 -4.90 -34.41
C ALA A 325 -12.85 -3.41 -34.77
N ALA A 326 -11.69 -2.72 -34.70
CA ALA A 326 -11.53 -1.33 -35.11
C ALA A 326 -12.51 -0.33 -34.46
N ASP A 327 -12.94 -0.54 -33.19
CA ASP A 327 -13.76 0.44 -32.47
C ASP A 327 -12.87 1.61 -31.98
N PRO A 328 -13.10 2.86 -32.45
CA PRO A 328 -12.20 3.98 -32.17
C PRO A 328 -12.03 4.28 -30.68
N ASP A 329 -13.11 4.19 -29.89
CA ASP A 329 -13.06 4.57 -28.49
C ASP A 329 -12.45 3.46 -27.62
N ALA A 330 -12.67 2.19 -27.93
CA ALA A 330 -11.99 1.09 -27.26
C ALA A 330 -10.49 1.10 -27.57
N LEU A 331 -10.11 1.34 -28.83
CA LEU A 331 -8.71 1.51 -29.23
C LEU A 331 -8.05 2.69 -28.51
N LEU A 332 -8.69 3.87 -28.49
CA LEU A 332 -8.17 5.04 -27.76
C LEU A 332 -8.13 4.81 -26.26
N GLY A 333 -9.16 4.19 -25.68
CA GLY A 333 -9.22 3.87 -24.26
C GLY A 333 -8.06 2.96 -23.83
N PHE A 334 -7.67 2.00 -24.67
CA PHE A 334 -6.50 1.17 -24.43
C PHE A 334 -5.19 1.91 -24.72
N ALA A 335 -5.11 2.65 -25.83
CA ALA A 335 -3.94 3.40 -26.25
C ALA A 335 -3.52 4.48 -25.25
N ASP A 336 -4.47 5.10 -24.55
CA ASP A 336 -4.20 6.10 -23.52
C ASP A 336 -3.65 5.48 -22.21
N THR A 337 -3.69 4.15 -22.04
CA THR A 337 -3.12 3.48 -20.86
C THR A 337 -1.59 3.44 -20.91
N ALA A 338 -0.96 3.21 -19.76
CA ALA A 338 0.49 2.98 -19.67
C ALA A 338 0.98 1.79 -20.53
N HIS A 339 0.08 0.87 -20.89
CA HIS A 339 0.39 -0.36 -21.59
C HIS A 339 0.08 -0.30 -23.09
N GLY A 340 -0.80 0.61 -23.52
CA GLY A 340 -1.08 0.87 -24.94
C GLY A 340 -0.34 2.08 -25.52
N ARG A 341 0.17 3.00 -24.69
CA ARG A 341 0.74 4.29 -25.15
C ARG A 341 1.95 4.16 -26.08
N CYS A 342 2.68 3.04 -26.02
CA CYS A 342 3.83 2.76 -26.87
C CYS A 342 3.52 1.80 -28.02
N ASP A 343 2.28 1.30 -28.15
CA ASP A 343 1.91 0.34 -29.20
C ASP A 343 1.54 1.07 -30.49
N LEU A 344 2.50 1.15 -31.41
CA LEU A 344 2.31 1.80 -32.69
C LEU A 344 1.10 1.23 -33.47
N GLY A 345 0.91 -0.08 -33.46
CA GLY A 345 -0.16 -0.72 -34.23
C GLY A 345 -1.56 -0.38 -33.72
N VAL A 346 -1.74 -0.25 -32.40
CA VAL A 346 -3.01 0.21 -31.81
C VAL A 346 -3.29 1.66 -32.19
N TRP A 347 -2.29 2.54 -32.11
CA TRP A 347 -2.46 3.95 -32.48
C TRP A 347 -2.76 4.14 -33.97
N GLU A 348 -2.11 3.37 -34.85
CA GLU A 348 -2.39 3.37 -36.29
C GLU A 348 -3.82 2.88 -36.59
N SER A 349 -4.25 1.82 -35.91
CA SER A 349 -5.62 1.29 -36.04
C SER A 349 -6.66 2.31 -35.54
N ALA A 350 -6.38 2.98 -34.41
CA ALA A 350 -7.24 4.04 -33.88
C ALA A 350 -7.37 5.22 -34.87
N LEU A 351 -6.27 5.60 -35.51
CA LEU A 351 -6.25 6.67 -36.51
C LEU A 351 -7.05 6.31 -37.77
N ALA A 352 -6.95 5.05 -38.22
CA ALA A 352 -7.67 4.53 -39.37
C ALA A 352 -9.18 4.45 -39.10
N ALA A 353 -9.58 4.03 -37.91
CA ALA A 353 -10.98 3.86 -37.53
C ALA A 353 -11.71 5.18 -37.18
N MET A 354 -10.97 6.21 -36.74
CA MET A 354 -11.58 7.49 -36.34
C MET A 354 -12.19 8.27 -37.51
N PRO A 355 -13.35 8.93 -37.30
CA PRO A 355 -13.90 9.89 -38.24
C PRO A 355 -12.94 11.03 -38.59
N ALA A 356 -13.01 11.54 -39.82
CA ALA A 356 -12.15 12.63 -40.30
C ALA A 356 -12.31 13.93 -39.49
N ASN A 357 -13.49 14.17 -38.93
CA ASN A 357 -13.83 15.34 -38.12
C ASN A 357 -13.59 15.15 -36.61
N SER A 358 -12.98 14.04 -36.17
CA SER A 358 -12.71 13.82 -34.75
C SER A 358 -11.73 14.86 -34.20
N PRO A 359 -12.05 15.54 -33.08
CA PRO A 359 -11.17 16.55 -32.50
C PRO A 359 -9.84 15.96 -31.98
N ARG A 360 -9.80 14.66 -31.66
CA ARG A 360 -8.56 13.98 -31.23
C ARG A 360 -7.65 13.60 -32.40
N ARG A 361 -8.13 13.64 -33.65
CA ARG A 361 -7.38 13.17 -34.83
C ARG A 361 -5.99 13.82 -34.97
N PRO A 362 -5.80 15.15 -34.80
CA PRO A 362 -4.47 15.76 -34.88
C PRO A 362 -3.51 15.26 -33.80
N GLN A 363 -4.00 15.05 -32.57
CA GLN A 363 -3.20 14.54 -31.45
C GLN A 363 -2.73 13.11 -31.72
N VAL A 364 -3.62 12.26 -32.21
CA VAL A 364 -3.32 10.87 -32.58
C VAL A 364 -2.30 10.81 -33.72
N GLN A 365 -2.47 11.62 -34.76
CA GLN A 365 -1.51 11.70 -35.88
C GLN A 365 -0.12 12.10 -35.41
N ALA A 366 -0.02 13.12 -34.55
CA ALA A 366 1.25 13.57 -33.99
C ALA A 366 1.92 12.48 -33.13
N HIS A 367 1.13 11.69 -32.40
CA HIS A 367 1.64 10.58 -31.58
C HIS A 367 2.12 9.40 -32.44
N VAL A 368 1.36 9.01 -33.47
CA VAL A 368 1.78 7.97 -34.44
C VAL A 368 3.09 8.38 -35.13
N ALA A 369 3.21 9.63 -35.59
CA ALA A 369 4.43 10.13 -36.20
C ALA A 369 5.64 10.04 -35.26
N ARG A 370 5.44 10.37 -33.97
CA ARG A 370 6.47 10.26 -32.93
C ARG A 370 6.90 8.80 -32.69
N LEU A 371 5.94 7.86 -32.62
CA LEU A 371 6.25 6.45 -32.43
C LEU A 371 6.99 5.84 -33.63
N ARG A 372 6.66 6.25 -34.87
CA ARG A 372 7.38 5.85 -36.08
C ARG A 372 8.81 6.40 -36.12
N ALA A 373 9.02 7.61 -35.61
CA ALA A 373 10.32 8.26 -35.55
C ALA A 373 11.19 7.77 -34.38
N ALA A 374 10.60 7.11 -33.38
CA ALA A 374 11.35 6.54 -32.27
C ALA A 374 12.21 5.36 -32.75
N PRO A 375 13.53 5.35 -32.48
CA PRO A 375 14.37 4.21 -32.80
C PRO A 375 13.84 2.97 -32.06
N HIS A 376 13.68 1.85 -32.78
CA HIS A 376 13.30 0.58 -32.17
C HIS A 376 14.28 0.25 -31.03
N PRO A 377 13.81 -0.10 -29.81
CA PRO A 377 14.70 -0.68 -28.83
C PRO A 377 15.32 -1.96 -29.40
N PRO A 378 16.61 -2.24 -29.14
CA PRO A 378 17.24 -3.46 -29.62
C PRO A 378 16.47 -4.68 -29.08
N ARG A 379 16.23 -5.65 -29.98
CA ARG A 379 15.54 -6.91 -29.71
C ARG A 379 16.23 -7.76 -28.66
#